data_AF-A0A6N9U3K8-F1
#
_entry.id   AF-A0A6N9U3K8-F1
#
_cell.length_a   1.000
_cell.length_b   1.000
_cell.length_c   1.000
_cell.angle_alpha   90.00
_cell.angle_beta   90.00
_cell.angle_gamma   90.00
#
_symmetry.space_group_name_H-M   'P 1'
#
loop_
_entity.id
_entity.type
_entity.pdbx_description
1 polymer ?
#
loop_
_entity_poly.entity_id
_entity_poly.type
_entity_poly.pdbx_seq_one_letter_code
_entity_poly.pdbx_strand_id
1 'polypeptide(L)'
;MAEGLGVHPEALPGWIRALAARRKENAQLKRAHEVLRTASAFLARPDPAQVTALVDEHPHLRVEPVLRELNVPFSAYYRWRQVETEPCEPRRRDAELTCRIRQVHDESGGLYGSPRVHAIVKREGAHVGRKRVERVMRQAGLAGISPAGAGKNCTRRNPDADLGPDLLTRCNVTSPRTGRTGCGSPT
;
A
#
# COMPACT_ATOMS: atom_id res chain seq x y z
N MET A 1 -38.73 9.69 -48.73
CA MET A 1 -39.79 9.07 -49.54
C MET A 1 -40.25 7.78 -48.89
N ALA A 2 -41.13 7.89 -47.89
CA ALA A 2 -41.83 6.75 -47.28
C ALA A 2 -43.20 7.22 -46.75
N GLU A 3 -43.94 7.93 -47.60
CA GLU A 3 -45.37 8.16 -47.44
C GLU A 3 -46.03 7.48 -48.63
N GLY A 4 -46.80 6.41 -48.41
CA GLY A 4 -47.40 5.68 -49.54
C GLY A 4 -47.93 4.28 -49.27
N LEU A 5 -47.75 3.72 -48.07
CA LEU A 5 -48.45 2.50 -47.66
C LEU A 5 -49.12 2.80 -46.33
N GLY A 6 -50.43 3.06 -46.37
CA GLY A 6 -51.29 3.27 -45.20
C GLY A 6 -51.42 2.01 -44.35
N VAL A 7 -50.31 1.51 -43.81
CA VAL A 7 -50.29 0.43 -42.83
C VAL A 7 -50.27 1.05 -41.45
N HIS A 8 -51.44 1.10 -40.82
CA HIS A 8 -51.56 1.35 -39.39
C HIS A 8 -50.66 0.36 -38.63
N PRO A 9 -49.95 0.80 -37.58
CA PRO A 9 -48.98 -0.03 -36.83
C PRO A 9 -49.58 -1.29 -36.17
N GLU A 10 -50.92 -1.46 -36.21
CA GLU A 10 -51.64 -2.63 -35.71
C GLU A 10 -51.73 -3.79 -36.72
N ALA A 11 -51.46 -3.54 -38.01
CA ALA A 11 -51.53 -4.55 -39.07
C ALA A 11 -50.25 -5.40 -39.23
N LEU A 12 -49.20 -5.17 -38.42
CA LEU A 12 -47.98 -5.97 -38.46
C LEU A 12 -48.17 -7.31 -37.72
N PRO A 13 -47.90 -8.47 -38.37
CA PRO A 13 -47.95 -9.78 -37.75
C PRO A 13 -47.24 -9.79 -36.39
N GLY A 14 -47.85 -10.44 -35.39
CA GLY A 14 -47.34 -10.45 -34.01
C GLY A 14 -45.87 -10.89 -33.89
N TRP A 15 -45.36 -11.69 -34.83
CA TRP A 15 -43.96 -12.10 -34.89
C TRP A 15 -42.98 -10.95 -35.23
N ILE A 16 -43.40 -9.90 -35.94
CA ILE A 16 -42.58 -8.72 -36.24
C ILE A 16 -42.41 -7.84 -34.98
N ARG A 17 -43.49 -7.66 -34.20
CA ARG A 17 -43.41 -7.03 -32.88
C ARG A 17 -42.54 -7.85 -31.92
N ALA A 18 -42.69 -9.19 -31.96
CA ALA A 18 -41.86 -10.10 -31.19
C ALA A 18 -40.38 -10.06 -31.61
N LEU A 19 -40.06 -9.76 -32.87
CA LEU A 19 -38.68 -9.62 -33.37
C LEU A 19 -37.98 -8.38 -32.79
N ALA A 20 -38.69 -7.26 -32.65
CA ALA A 20 -38.14 -6.05 -32.01
C ALA A 20 -37.90 -6.27 -30.51
N ALA A 21 -38.81 -6.96 -29.82
CA ALA A 21 -38.63 -7.37 -28.43
C ALA A 21 -37.42 -8.31 -28.27
N ARG A 22 -37.32 -9.36 -29.10
CA ARG A 22 -36.19 -10.30 -29.12
C ARG A 22 -34.86 -9.64 -29.49
N ARG A 23 -34.86 -8.59 -30.32
CA ARG A 23 -33.62 -7.83 -30.63
C ARG A 23 -33.16 -6.98 -29.46
N LYS A 24 -34.09 -6.35 -28.73
CA LYS A 24 -33.78 -5.62 -27.48
C LYS A 24 -33.23 -6.58 -26.42
N GLU A 25 -33.86 -7.75 -26.28
CA GLU A 25 -33.42 -8.82 -25.39
C GLU A 25 -32.03 -9.34 -25.79
N ASN A 26 -31.79 -9.63 -27.07
CA ASN A 26 -30.45 -10.00 -27.56
C ASN A 26 -29.41 -8.90 -27.34
N ALA A 27 -29.76 -7.63 -27.46
CA ALA A 27 -28.85 -6.52 -27.18
C ALA A 27 -28.52 -6.40 -25.68
N GLN A 28 -29.51 -6.65 -24.80
CA GLN A 28 -29.29 -6.71 -23.35
C GLN A 28 -28.42 -7.92 -22.99
N LEU A 29 -28.71 -9.10 -23.54
CA LEU A 29 -27.94 -10.33 -23.33
C LEU A 29 -26.50 -10.20 -23.83
N LYS A 30 -26.28 -9.56 -24.99
CA LYS A 30 -24.92 -9.29 -25.49
C LYS A 30 -24.14 -8.32 -24.61
N ARG A 31 -24.79 -7.27 -24.09
CA ARG A 31 -24.15 -6.36 -23.12
C ARG A 31 -23.79 -7.10 -21.83
N ALA A 32 -24.72 -7.85 -21.25
CA ALA A 32 -24.48 -8.64 -20.06
C ALA A 32 -23.36 -9.67 -20.28
N HIS A 33 -23.34 -10.36 -21.43
CA HIS A 33 -22.27 -11.31 -21.76
C HIS A 33 -20.91 -10.64 -21.93
N GLU A 34 -20.85 -9.42 -22.48
CA GLU A 34 -19.59 -8.67 -22.56
C GLU A 34 -19.07 -8.28 -21.16
N VAL A 35 -19.98 -7.88 -20.26
CA VAL A 35 -19.58 -7.58 -18.89
C VAL A 35 -19.18 -8.85 -18.15
N LEU A 36 -19.90 -9.96 -18.29
CA LEU A 36 -19.54 -11.25 -17.71
C LEU A 36 -18.24 -11.81 -18.29
N ARG A 37 -17.96 -11.63 -19.59
CA ARG A 37 -16.70 -12.01 -20.23
C ARG A 37 -15.54 -11.20 -19.66
N THR A 38 -15.73 -9.89 -19.50
CA THR A 38 -14.72 -9.00 -18.88
C THR A 38 -14.54 -9.33 -17.40
N ALA A 39 -15.65 -9.53 -16.68
CA ALA A 39 -15.71 -9.88 -15.26
C ALA A 39 -15.19 -11.30 -14.97
N SER A 40 -15.22 -12.21 -15.95
CA SER A 40 -14.72 -13.59 -15.78
C SER A 40 -13.22 -13.67 -15.52
N ALA A 41 -12.47 -12.62 -15.87
CA ALA A 41 -11.08 -12.45 -15.44
C ALA A 41 -10.94 -12.20 -13.92
N PHE A 42 -12.03 -11.84 -13.23
CA PHE A 42 -12.10 -11.39 -11.85
C PHE A 42 -12.88 -12.35 -10.92
N LEU A 43 -13.05 -13.63 -11.31
CA LEU A 43 -13.75 -14.65 -10.50
C LEU A 43 -13.15 -14.86 -9.08
N ALA A 44 -11.97 -14.30 -8.80
CA ALA A 44 -11.47 -14.05 -7.46
C ALA A 44 -11.72 -12.58 -7.10
N ARG A 45 -12.60 -12.33 -6.11
CA ARG A 45 -12.92 -11.04 -5.46
C ARG A 45 -12.13 -9.84 -6.05
N PRO A 46 -12.76 -8.98 -6.87
CA PRO A 46 -12.03 -7.98 -7.64
C PRO A 46 -11.25 -7.04 -6.72
N ASP A 47 -10.01 -6.75 -7.08
CA ASP A 47 -9.17 -5.82 -6.34
C ASP A 47 -9.82 -4.41 -6.40
N PRO A 48 -9.98 -3.72 -5.26
CA PRO A 48 -10.67 -2.43 -5.22
C PRO A 48 -10.05 -1.39 -6.16
N ALA A 49 -8.73 -1.42 -6.39
CA ALA A 49 -8.07 -0.46 -7.28
C ALA A 49 -8.40 -0.73 -8.76
N GLN A 50 -8.59 -2.00 -9.13
CA GLN A 50 -9.00 -2.37 -10.49
C GLN A 50 -10.45 -1.96 -10.77
N VAL A 51 -11.33 -2.08 -9.79
CA VAL A 51 -12.75 -1.66 -9.92
C VAL A 51 -12.86 -0.15 -10.03
N THR A 52 -12.13 0.62 -9.21
CA THR A 52 -12.14 2.08 -9.31
C THR A 52 -11.54 2.56 -10.63
N ALA A 53 -10.40 2.00 -11.04
CA ALA A 53 -9.76 2.31 -12.32
C ALA A 53 -10.67 2.03 -13.53
N LEU A 54 -11.37 0.90 -13.54
CA LEU A 54 -12.30 0.55 -14.63
C LEU A 54 -13.42 1.60 -14.77
N VAL A 55 -13.98 2.05 -13.64
CA VAL A 55 -15.04 3.08 -13.62
C VAL A 55 -14.48 4.44 -14.04
N ASP A 56 -13.25 4.77 -13.65
CA ASP A 56 -12.59 6.02 -14.03
C ASP A 56 -12.21 6.06 -15.52
N GLU A 57 -11.79 4.94 -16.12
CA GLU A 57 -11.46 4.82 -17.54
C GLU A 57 -12.70 4.89 -18.45
N HIS A 58 -13.88 4.53 -17.92
CA HIS A 58 -15.13 4.47 -18.67
C HIS A 58 -16.23 5.40 -18.11
N PRO A 59 -16.06 6.74 -18.18
CA PRO A 59 -17.01 7.70 -17.58
C PRO A 59 -18.39 7.70 -18.26
N HIS A 60 -18.52 7.10 -19.43
CA HIS A 60 -19.78 6.96 -20.17
C HIS A 60 -20.63 5.77 -19.69
N LEU A 61 -20.05 4.84 -18.92
CA LEU A 61 -20.78 3.72 -18.32
C LEU A 61 -21.39 4.16 -16.99
N ARG A 62 -22.65 3.75 -16.76
CA ARG A 62 -23.27 3.94 -15.45
C ARG A 62 -22.60 2.98 -14.46
N VAL A 63 -22.25 3.50 -13.28
CA VAL A 63 -21.59 2.75 -12.20
C VAL A 63 -22.44 1.55 -11.76
N GLU A 64 -23.76 1.71 -11.74
CA GLU A 64 -24.70 0.69 -11.27
C GLU A 64 -24.68 -0.63 -12.05
N PRO A 65 -24.82 -0.64 -13.38
CA PRO A 65 -24.62 -1.84 -14.20
C PRO A 65 -23.25 -2.49 -13.99
N VAL A 66 -22.17 -1.70 -13.96
CA VAL A 66 -20.80 -2.22 -13.86
C VAL A 66 -20.60 -2.97 -12.54
N LEU A 67 -21.01 -2.39 -11.42
CA LEU A 67 -20.88 -3.03 -10.11
C LEU A 67 -21.75 -4.29 -9.97
N ARG A 68 -22.95 -4.29 -10.57
CA ARG A 68 -23.82 -5.47 -10.58
C ARG A 68 -23.18 -6.65 -11.28
N GLU A 69 -22.57 -6.41 -12.43
CA GLU A 69 -21.93 -7.46 -13.24
C GLU A 69 -20.62 -7.96 -12.62
N LEU A 70 -19.89 -7.09 -11.91
CA LEU A 70 -18.72 -7.47 -11.12
C LEU A 70 -19.07 -8.11 -9.77
N ASN A 71 -20.37 -8.26 -9.45
CA ASN A 71 -20.87 -8.75 -8.17
C ASN A 71 -20.30 -7.98 -6.95
N VAL A 72 -20.07 -6.67 -7.12
CA VAL A 72 -19.57 -5.77 -6.07
C VAL A 72 -20.75 -4.99 -5.48
N PRO A 73 -20.95 -5.00 -4.15
CA PRO A 73 -22.00 -4.20 -3.53
C PRO A 73 -21.68 -2.70 -3.65
N PHE A 74 -22.71 -1.90 -3.95
CA PHE A 74 -22.62 -0.44 -4.04
C PHE A 74 -21.92 0.23 -2.85
N SER A 75 -22.26 -0.23 -1.64
CA SER A 75 -21.68 0.27 -0.40
C SER A 75 -20.17 0.02 -0.32
N ALA A 76 -19.65 -1.07 -0.89
CA ALA A 76 -18.22 -1.33 -0.94
C ALA A 76 -17.50 -0.37 -1.89
N TYR A 77 -18.06 -0.10 -3.08
CA TYR A 77 -17.50 0.84 -4.03
C TYR A 77 -17.34 2.25 -3.45
N TYR A 78 -18.41 2.79 -2.85
CA TYR A 78 -18.35 4.12 -2.22
C TYR A 78 -17.44 4.14 -0.98
N ARG A 79 -17.36 3.04 -0.23
CA ARG A 79 -16.38 2.92 0.87
C ARG A 79 -14.94 2.95 0.36
N TRP A 80 -14.65 2.32 -0.78
CA TRP A 80 -13.32 2.38 -1.40
C TRP A 80 -13.00 3.80 -1.87
N ARG A 81 -13.93 4.46 -2.57
CA ARG A 81 -13.83 5.89 -2.97
C ARG A 81 -13.62 6.82 -1.77
N GLN A 82 -14.29 6.56 -0.65
CA GLN A 82 -14.11 7.32 0.58
C GLN A 82 -12.72 7.13 1.18
N VAL A 83 -12.21 5.90 1.22
CA VAL A 83 -10.84 5.62 1.70
C VAL A 83 -9.77 6.25 0.80
N GLU A 84 -10.04 6.35 -0.50
CA GLU A 84 -9.17 6.96 -1.50
C GLU A 84 -9.17 8.50 -1.40
N THR A 85 -10.34 9.12 -1.31
CA THR A 85 -10.51 10.58 -1.23
C THR A 85 -10.18 11.13 0.17
N GLU A 86 -10.63 10.43 1.21
CA GLU A 86 -10.47 10.83 2.60
C GLU A 86 -9.77 9.71 3.38
N PRO A 87 -8.43 9.69 3.36
CA PRO A 87 -7.69 8.81 4.26
C PRO A 87 -8.12 9.10 5.70
N CYS A 88 -8.33 8.03 6.48
CA CYS A 88 -8.72 8.13 7.89
C CYS A 88 -7.78 9.05 8.69
N GLU A 89 -8.26 9.61 9.79
CA GLU A 89 -7.55 10.61 10.60
C GLU A 89 -6.08 10.22 10.98
N PRO A 90 -5.76 8.94 11.31
CA PRO A 90 -4.37 8.51 11.48
C PRO A 90 -3.51 8.58 10.20
N ARG A 91 -4.12 8.35 9.03
CA ARG A 91 -3.46 8.38 7.72
C ARG A 91 -3.25 9.81 7.21
N ARG A 92 -4.11 10.77 7.60
CA ARG A 92 -3.85 12.22 7.46
C ARG A 92 -2.63 12.64 8.27
N ARG A 93 -2.57 12.27 9.55
CA ARG A 93 -1.41 12.54 10.42
C ARG A 93 -0.12 11.89 9.91
N ASP A 94 -0.21 10.70 9.31
CA ASP A 94 0.95 10.07 8.66
C ASP A 94 1.35 10.79 7.36
N ALA A 95 0.41 11.36 6.59
CA ALA A 95 0.72 12.15 5.40
C ALA A 95 1.45 13.46 5.76
N GLU A 96 0.99 14.17 6.79
CA GLU A 96 1.67 15.36 7.33
C GLU A 96 3.09 15.01 7.81
N LEU A 97 3.23 13.93 8.57
CA LEU A 97 4.53 13.44 9.03
C LEU A 97 5.43 13.04 7.84
N THR A 98 4.86 12.45 6.79
CA THR A 98 5.60 12.09 5.57
C THR A 98 6.14 13.33 4.87
N CYS A 99 5.35 14.40 4.76
CA CYS A 99 5.76 15.67 4.17
C CYS A 99 6.96 16.26 4.94
N ARG A 100 6.87 16.30 6.28
CA ARG A 100 7.96 16.81 7.12
C ARG A 100 9.22 15.96 7.01
N ILE A 101 9.07 14.64 7.03
CA ILE A 101 10.20 13.71 6.87
C ILE A 101 10.90 13.88 5.52
N ARG A 102 10.14 14.08 4.43
CA ARG A 102 10.70 14.36 3.10
C ARG A 102 11.52 15.64 3.10
N GLN A 103 10.96 16.72 3.62
CA GLN A 103 11.68 17.99 3.74
C GLN A 103 13.03 17.83 4.46
N VAL A 104 13.04 17.18 5.63
CA VAL A 104 14.27 16.94 6.40
C VAL A 104 15.25 16.04 5.64
N HIS A 105 14.76 15.03 4.92
CA HIS A 105 15.60 14.11 4.13
C HIS A 105 16.22 14.82 2.93
N ASP A 106 15.46 15.66 2.23
CA ASP A 106 15.89 16.45 1.09
C ASP A 106 16.90 17.53 1.49
N GLU A 107 16.65 18.26 2.59
CA GLU A 107 17.59 19.23 3.18
C GLU A 107 18.93 18.56 3.56
N SER A 108 18.89 17.29 3.92
CA SER A 108 20.07 16.50 4.27
C SER A 108 20.72 15.82 3.05
N GLY A 109 20.25 16.07 1.83
CA GLY A 109 20.74 15.43 0.60
C GLY A 109 20.59 13.91 0.57
N GLY A 110 19.60 13.37 1.30
CA GLY A 110 19.35 11.94 1.40
C GLY A 110 20.33 11.13 2.27
N LEU A 111 21.26 11.79 2.96
CA LEU A 111 22.21 11.10 3.84
C LEU A 111 21.54 10.51 5.09
N TYR A 112 20.47 11.13 5.59
CA TYR A 112 19.93 10.81 6.91
C TYR A 112 18.94 9.65 6.88
N GLY A 113 19.22 8.63 7.68
CA GLY A 113 18.30 7.53 7.94
C GLY A 113 17.32 7.83 9.07
N SER A 114 16.40 6.89 9.31
CA SER A 114 15.37 6.97 10.37
C SER A 114 15.85 7.46 11.73
N PRO A 115 17.03 7.04 12.27
CA PRO A 115 17.50 7.53 13.57
C PRO A 115 17.77 9.04 13.60
N ARG A 116 18.36 9.59 12.53
CA ARG A 116 18.72 11.01 12.45
C ARG A 116 17.51 11.87 12.14
N VAL A 117 16.67 11.43 11.20
CA VAL A 117 15.39 12.09 10.90
C VAL A 117 14.50 12.14 12.14
N HIS A 118 14.40 11.06 12.92
CA HIS A 118 13.65 11.05 14.17
C HIS A 118 14.15 12.08 15.18
N ALA A 119 15.47 12.22 15.33
CA ALA A 119 16.05 13.20 16.23
C ALA A 119 15.72 14.65 15.83
N ILE A 120 15.71 14.95 14.53
CA ILE A 120 15.36 16.28 14.00
C ILE A 120 13.88 16.55 14.21
N VAL A 121 13.01 15.64 13.76
CA VAL A 121 11.55 15.76 13.90
C VAL A 121 11.14 15.90 15.38
N LYS A 122 11.83 15.21 16.29
CA LYS A 122 11.61 15.38 17.74
C LYS A 122 12.03 16.76 18.26
N ARG A 123 13.15 17.32 17.76
CA ARG A 123 13.61 18.67 18.13
C ARG A 123 12.67 19.76 17.62
N GLU A 124 12.01 19.53 16.50
CA GLU A 124 11.00 20.41 15.94
C GLU A 124 9.64 20.36 16.67
N GLY A 125 9.53 19.58 17.75
CA GLY A 125 8.35 19.54 18.62
C GLY A 125 7.36 18.41 18.30
N ALA A 126 7.63 17.58 17.29
CA ALA A 126 6.75 16.45 16.98
C ALA A 126 6.99 15.27 17.94
N HIS A 127 5.94 14.86 18.65
CA HIS A 127 5.97 13.74 19.59
C HIS A 127 5.70 12.41 18.86
N VAL A 128 6.66 11.98 18.04
CA VAL A 128 6.58 10.75 17.25
C VAL A 128 7.55 9.68 17.74
N GLY A 129 7.08 8.43 17.81
CA GLY A 129 7.91 7.28 18.15
C GLY A 129 8.87 6.92 17.00
N ARG A 130 10.06 6.44 17.34
CA ARG A 130 11.09 6.02 16.37
C ARG A 130 10.56 5.01 15.34
N LYS A 131 9.77 4.03 15.79
CA LYS A 131 9.17 3.00 14.93
C LYS A 131 8.15 3.57 13.93
N ARG A 132 7.46 4.65 14.28
CA ARG A 132 6.55 5.34 13.37
C ARG A 132 7.31 6.03 12.25
N VAL A 133 8.39 6.74 12.58
CA VAL A 133 9.27 7.37 11.58
C VAL A 133 9.89 6.32 10.66
N GLU A 134 10.39 5.21 11.20
CA GLU A 134 10.94 4.10 10.41
C GLU A 134 9.90 3.54 9.42
N ARG A 135 8.68 3.29 9.87
CA ARG A 135 7.58 2.82 9.02
C ARG A 135 7.24 3.81 7.92
N VAL A 136 7.09 5.09 8.27
CA VAL A 136 6.71 6.15 7.31
C VAL A 136 7.80 6.35 6.27
N MET A 137 9.08 6.37 6.66
CA MET A 137 10.19 6.43 5.70
C MET A 137 10.19 5.23 4.75
N ARG A 138 9.94 4.02 5.25
CA ARG A 138 9.84 2.81 4.41
C ARG A 138 8.68 2.89 3.41
N GLN A 139 7.51 3.36 3.86
CA GLN A 139 6.34 3.55 2.98
C GLN A 139 6.58 4.62 1.92
N ALA A 140 7.38 5.65 2.24
CA ALA A 140 7.74 6.72 1.32
C ALA A 140 8.95 6.40 0.43
N GLY A 141 9.57 5.22 0.56
CA GLY A 141 10.76 4.83 -0.20
C GLY A 141 12.04 5.60 0.21
N LEU A 142 12.04 6.25 1.37
CA LEU A 142 13.19 7.04 1.85
C LEU A 142 14.14 6.16 2.64
N ALA A 143 15.39 6.12 2.20
CA ALA A 143 16.48 5.47 2.89
C ALA A 143 17.61 6.48 3.12
N GLY A 144 18.28 6.36 4.27
CA GLY A 144 19.52 7.08 4.51
C GLY A 144 20.69 6.29 3.98
N ILE A 145 21.72 6.99 3.52
CA ILE A 145 23.00 6.39 3.17
C ILE A 145 23.64 5.86 4.45
N SER A 146 23.63 4.54 4.60
CA SER A 146 24.28 3.87 5.72
C SER A 146 25.56 3.22 5.18
N PRO A 147 26.76 3.52 5.72
CA PRO A 147 27.96 2.75 5.44
C PRO A 147 27.86 1.39 6.19
N ALA A 148 26.90 0.55 5.79
CA ALA A 148 26.62 -0.74 6.42
C ALA A 148 27.44 -1.90 5.82
N GLY A 149 28.40 -1.60 4.94
CA GLY A 149 29.24 -2.62 4.29
C GLY A 149 30.64 -2.76 4.88
N ALA A 150 31.15 -1.76 5.60
CA ALA A 150 32.38 -1.92 6.36
C ALA A 150 31.99 -2.58 7.68
N GLY A 151 32.39 -3.84 7.87
CA GLY A 151 32.37 -4.44 9.20
C GLY A 151 32.99 -3.50 10.21
N LYS A 152 32.69 -3.70 11.50
CA LYS A 152 33.41 -2.99 12.55
C LYS A 152 34.88 -3.35 12.38
N ASN A 153 35.66 -2.48 11.74
CA ASN A 153 37.11 -2.54 11.76
C ASN A 153 37.51 -2.08 13.18
N CYS A 154 37.04 -2.80 14.20
CA CYS A 154 37.65 -2.71 15.51
C CYS A 154 39.10 -3.10 15.25
N THR A 155 40.00 -2.16 15.51
CA THR A 155 41.43 -2.42 15.60
C THR A 155 41.59 -3.69 16.42
N ARG A 156 41.90 -4.78 15.72
CA ARG A 156 42.00 -6.09 16.36
C ARG A 156 43.21 -5.99 17.26
N ARG A 157 43.01 -6.11 18.57
CA ARG A 157 44.12 -6.05 19.53
C ARG A 157 45.14 -7.10 19.08
N ASN A 158 46.37 -6.67 18.82
CA ASN A 158 47.46 -7.59 18.58
C ASN A 158 47.65 -8.41 19.87
N PRO A 159 47.45 -9.75 19.84
CA PRO A 159 47.61 -10.59 21.03
C PRO A 159 49.03 -10.52 21.61
N ASP A 160 50.01 -10.21 20.77
CA ASP A 160 51.43 -10.13 21.13
C ASP A 160 51.88 -8.72 21.56
N ALA A 161 50.98 -7.74 21.53
CA ALA A 161 51.28 -6.41 22.04
C ALA A 161 51.23 -6.40 23.57
N ASP A 162 52.36 -6.05 24.17
CA ASP A 162 52.50 -5.88 25.61
C ASP A 162 51.55 -4.77 26.10
N LEU A 163 50.80 -5.07 27.16
CA LEU A 163 49.90 -4.10 27.75
C LEU A 163 50.76 -3.17 28.61
N GLY A 164 50.80 -1.89 28.25
CA GLY A 164 51.45 -0.89 29.09
C GLY A 164 50.93 -0.98 30.54
N PRO A 165 51.81 -0.80 31.54
CA PRO A 165 51.43 -0.95 32.94
C PRO A 165 50.30 0.04 33.30
N ASP A 166 49.25 -0.46 33.96
CA ASP A 166 48.13 0.36 34.42
C ASP A 166 48.59 1.24 35.60
N LEU A 167 48.95 2.49 35.30
CA LEU A 167 49.42 3.46 36.29
C LEU A 167 48.28 4.07 37.12
N LEU A 168 47.03 3.73 36.81
CA LEU A 168 45.88 4.11 37.60
C LEU A 168 45.58 2.95 38.54
N THR A 169 45.91 3.11 39.83
CA THR A 169 45.63 2.13 40.87
C THR A 169 44.13 1.90 41.03
N ARG A 170 43.53 1.13 40.11
CA ARG A 170 42.14 0.72 40.17
C ARG A 170 42.05 -0.39 41.19
N CYS A 171 41.35 -0.12 42.29
CA CYS A 171 41.07 -1.11 43.32
C CYS A 171 40.34 -2.29 42.67
N ASN A 172 41.04 -3.41 42.51
CA ASN A 172 40.47 -4.69 42.14
C ASN A 172 39.50 -5.13 43.25
N VAL A 173 38.22 -4.81 43.11
CA VAL A 173 37.16 -5.48 43.85
C VAL A 173 36.79 -6.74 43.05
N THR A 174 37.52 -7.83 43.29
CA THR A 174 37.09 -9.15 42.85
C THR A 174 35.87 -9.53 43.68
N SER A 175 34.67 -9.34 43.13
CA SER A 175 33.48 -10.03 43.64
C SER A 175 33.62 -11.51 43.26
N PRO A 176 33.50 -12.47 44.20
CA PRO A 176 33.63 -13.88 43.87
C PRO A 176 32.49 -14.29 42.94
N ARG A 177 32.88 -14.62 41.70
CA ARG A 177 32.05 -15.07 40.61
C ARG A 177 31.20 -16.28 41.05
N THR A 178 29.88 -16.16 40.99
CA THR A 178 28.95 -17.28 41.18
C THR A 178 29.17 -18.36 40.11
N GLY A 179 29.09 -19.62 40.53
CA GLY A 179 29.52 -20.80 39.76
C GLY A 179 28.80 -20.99 38.42
N ARG A 180 29.57 -21.45 37.43
CA ARG A 180 29.07 -22.04 36.17
C ARG A 180 28.29 -23.32 36.50
N THR A 181 27.02 -23.36 36.18
CA THR A 181 26.35 -24.63 35.85
C THR A 181 26.75 -25.00 34.42
N GLY A 182 27.36 -26.16 34.27
CA GLY A 182 27.72 -26.72 32.98
C GLY A 182 26.49 -27.20 32.21
N CYS A 183 26.52 -27.02 30.90
CA CYS A 183 25.62 -27.69 29.98
C CYS A 183 26.44 -28.41 28.90
N GLY A 184 26.37 -29.75 28.94
CA GLY A 184 26.44 -30.67 27.79
C GLY A 184 27.79 -30.88 27.11
N SER A 185 28.44 -32.01 27.39
CA SER A 185 29.36 -32.68 26.46
C SER A 185 28.59 -33.42 25.35
N PRO A 186 29.23 -33.68 24.18
CA PRO A 186 28.59 -34.31 23.03
C PRO A 186 28.69 -35.84 23.10
N THR A 187 27.59 -36.50 22.76
CA THR A 187 27.53 -37.83 22.12
C THR A 187 26.32 -37.84 21.22
#